data_AF-A0A7S1E3G8-F1
#
_entry.id   AF-A0A7S1E3G8-F1
#
_cell.length_a   1.000
_cell.length_b   1.000
_cell.length_c   1.000
_cell.angle_alpha   90.00
_cell.angle_beta   90.00
_cell.angle_gamma   90.00
#
_symmetry.space_group_name_H-M   'P 1'
#
loop_
_entity.id
_entity.type
_entity.pdbx_description
1 polymer ?
#
loop_
_entity_poly.entity_id
_entity_poly.type
_entity_poly.pdbx_seq_one_letter_code
_entity_poly.pdbx_strand_id
1 'polypeptide(L)'
;AIKGVASAAINAKVDFSVDLRWGEGGYDNIKMLQARAPSQPPILVHPITGDPTWFCNVHSHSSKLRKDRESIYGAERFEDGASQINKSDMYFGDDAVISDAALKEMDEVTLMNMKYVKMTEGDVVLLDNYKCMHGRNVFDGTRKHGVAWFEGWEGEEEIKSYFKSTENSSSEIKEEIP
;
A
#
# COMPACT_ATOMS: atom_id res chain seq x y z
N ALA A 1 5.36 -27.36 10.51
CA ALA A 1 6.71 -27.32 9.89
C ALA A 1 6.74 -26.46 8.62
N ILE A 2 6.01 -26.82 7.55
CA ILE A 2 6.09 -26.12 6.23
C ILE A 2 5.68 -24.64 6.30
N LYS A 3 4.56 -24.30 6.96
CA LYS A 3 4.13 -22.88 7.13
C LYS A 3 5.19 -22.03 7.85
N GLY A 4 5.80 -22.55 8.90
CA GLY A 4 6.79 -21.82 9.69
C GLY A 4 8.06 -21.49 8.90
N VAL A 5 8.51 -22.43 8.06
CA VAL A 5 9.68 -22.21 7.18
C VAL A 5 9.34 -21.23 6.05
N ALA A 6 8.14 -21.33 5.46
CA ALA A 6 7.67 -20.40 4.43
C ALA A 6 7.48 -18.97 4.96
N SER A 7 6.89 -18.80 6.14
CA SER A 7 6.74 -17.49 6.80
C SER A 7 8.09 -16.86 7.09
N ALA A 8 9.06 -17.63 7.61
CA ALA A 8 10.39 -17.12 7.90
C ALA A 8 11.14 -16.65 6.64
N ALA A 9 11.03 -17.40 5.54
CA ALA A 9 11.67 -17.04 4.27
C ALA A 9 11.02 -15.81 3.60
N ILE A 10 9.72 -15.62 3.77
CA ILE A 10 8.99 -14.45 3.25
C ILE A 10 9.27 -13.22 4.12
N ASN A 11 9.17 -13.32 5.45
CA ASN A 11 9.50 -12.22 6.36
C ASN A 11 10.98 -11.79 6.27
N ALA A 12 11.90 -12.69 5.91
CA ALA A 12 13.29 -12.33 5.66
C ALA A 12 13.48 -11.49 4.38
N LYS A 13 12.49 -11.47 3.48
CA LYS A 13 12.54 -10.80 2.18
C LYS A 13 11.57 -9.62 2.08
N VAL A 14 10.70 -9.47 3.08
CA VAL A 14 9.56 -8.56 3.09
C VAL A 14 9.43 -7.99 4.50
N ASP A 15 9.53 -6.67 4.64
CA ASP A 15 9.65 -5.97 5.94
C ASP A 15 8.30 -5.78 6.66
N PHE A 16 7.33 -6.67 6.42
CA PHE A 16 6.02 -6.63 7.06
C PHE A 16 5.57 -8.03 7.47
N SER A 17 4.75 -8.10 8.52
CA SER A 17 4.13 -9.36 8.96
C SER A 17 3.21 -9.90 7.87
N VAL A 18 3.38 -11.18 7.53
CA VAL A 18 2.56 -11.86 6.52
C VAL A 18 1.82 -13.02 7.17
N ASP A 19 0.49 -13.02 7.00
CA ASP A 19 -0.37 -14.13 7.36
C ASP A 19 -0.42 -15.14 6.21
N LEU A 20 0.06 -16.37 6.46
CA LEU A 20 0.01 -17.45 5.48
C LEU A 20 -1.30 -18.25 5.58
N ARG A 21 -2.17 -18.04 4.61
CA ARG A 21 -3.46 -18.73 4.50
C ARG A 21 -3.40 -19.78 3.40
N TRP A 22 -3.95 -20.96 3.68
CA TRP A 22 -4.17 -21.95 2.63
C TRP A 22 -5.41 -21.52 1.84
N GLY A 23 -5.28 -21.42 0.53
CA GLY A 23 -6.38 -21.19 -0.39
C GLY A 23 -6.53 -22.38 -1.34
N GLU A 24 -7.73 -22.55 -1.88
CA GLU A 24 -8.00 -23.44 -3.01
C GLU A 24 -8.46 -22.55 -4.17
N GLY A 25 -7.68 -22.49 -5.25
CA GLY A 25 -7.98 -21.64 -6.41
C GLY A 25 -6.95 -21.81 -7.54
N GLY A 26 -7.40 -21.75 -8.79
CA GLY A 26 -6.58 -22.02 -9.98
C GLY A 26 -7.27 -22.97 -10.97
N TYR A 27 -6.63 -23.23 -12.12
CA TYR A 27 -7.16 -24.06 -13.22
C TYR A 27 -7.41 -25.53 -12.82
N ASP A 28 -6.87 -25.98 -11.69
CA ASP A 28 -6.78 -27.39 -11.29
C ASP A 28 -7.05 -27.68 -9.80
N ASN A 29 -7.61 -26.73 -9.03
CA ASN A 29 -7.92 -26.88 -7.59
C ASN A 29 -6.71 -27.29 -6.72
N ILE A 30 -5.49 -26.94 -7.12
CA ILE A 30 -4.31 -27.18 -6.29
C ILE A 30 -4.32 -26.24 -5.07
N LYS A 31 -4.00 -26.78 -3.89
CA LYS A 31 -3.82 -25.99 -2.67
C LYS A 31 -2.70 -24.98 -2.87
N MET A 32 -3.03 -23.69 -2.79
CA MET A 32 -2.05 -22.61 -2.79
C MET A 32 -1.82 -22.08 -1.38
N LEU A 33 -0.60 -21.61 -1.12
CA LEU A 33 -0.30 -20.86 0.10
C LEU A 33 -0.28 -19.37 -0.28
N GLN A 34 -1.29 -18.63 0.17
CA GLN A 34 -1.40 -17.20 -0.08
C GLN A 34 -0.77 -16.43 1.09
N ALA A 35 0.12 -15.49 0.74
CA ALA A 35 0.62 -14.47 1.64
C ALA A 35 -0.39 -13.33 1.72
N ARG A 36 -0.92 -13.03 2.91
CA ARG A 36 -1.78 -11.87 3.16
C ARG A 36 -1.08 -10.86 4.06
N ALA A 37 -1.14 -9.60 3.67
CA ALA A 37 -0.88 -8.51 4.60
C ALA A 37 -2.01 -8.49 5.65
N PRO A 38 -1.71 -8.13 6.92
CA PRO A 38 -2.73 -7.91 7.93
C PRO A 38 -3.69 -6.80 7.50
N SER A 39 -4.91 -6.81 8.03
CA SER A 39 -5.84 -5.69 7.86
C SER A 39 -5.21 -4.40 8.37
N GLN A 40 -5.29 -3.34 7.57
CA GLN A 40 -4.76 -2.01 7.89
C GLN A 40 -5.89 -0.97 7.72
N PRO A 41 -5.99 0.03 8.60
CA PRO A 41 -6.95 1.11 8.42
C PRO A 41 -6.60 1.91 7.15
N PRO A 42 -7.57 2.16 6.25
CA PRO A 42 -7.30 2.91 5.01
C PRO A 42 -7.18 4.42 5.26
N ILE A 43 -7.66 4.90 6.41
CA ILE A 43 -7.66 6.29 6.82
C ILE A 43 -6.78 6.41 8.05
N LEU A 44 -5.78 7.30 7.98
CA LEU A 44 -5.00 7.72 9.15
C LEU A 44 -5.37 9.16 9.51
N VAL A 45 -5.27 9.51 10.78
CA VAL A 45 -5.42 10.89 11.23
C VAL A 45 -4.08 11.57 11.12
N HIS A 46 -4.02 12.69 10.38
CA HIS A 46 -2.80 13.47 10.26
C HIS A 46 -2.36 13.95 11.65
N PRO A 47 -1.14 13.66 12.08
CA PRO A 47 -0.82 13.77 13.48
C PRO A 47 -0.64 15.21 13.99
N ILE A 48 -0.39 16.17 13.09
CA ILE A 48 -0.40 17.61 13.42
C ILE A 48 -1.75 18.29 13.17
N THR A 49 -2.32 18.17 11.96
CA THR A 49 -3.55 18.90 11.64
C THR A 49 -4.83 18.23 12.13
N GLY A 50 -4.79 16.94 12.48
CA GLY A 50 -5.96 16.18 12.91
C GLY A 50 -6.91 15.78 11.76
N ASP A 51 -6.56 16.08 10.51
CA ASP A 51 -7.41 15.78 9.36
C ASP A 51 -7.34 14.29 9.00
N PRO A 52 -8.44 13.65 8.57
CA PRO A 52 -8.38 12.30 8.02
C PRO A 52 -7.65 12.31 6.68
N THR A 53 -6.70 11.41 6.49
CA THR A 53 -5.95 11.23 5.24
C THR A 53 -6.09 9.82 4.71
N TRP A 54 -6.16 9.71 3.39
CA TRP A 54 -6.16 8.41 2.71
C TRP A 54 -4.73 7.86 2.67
N PHE A 55 -4.47 6.85 3.49
CA PHE A 55 -3.14 6.24 3.63
C PHE A 55 -3.20 4.76 3.23
N CYS A 56 -3.64 4.53 1.98
CA CYS A 56 -3.91 3.19 1.48
C CYS A 56 -3.53 3.03 0.00
N ASN A 57 -2.98 1.87 -0.34
CA ASN A 57 -2.34 1.62 -1.63
C ASN A 57 -3.24 0.90 -2.65
N VAL A 58 -4.55 0.76 -2.38
CA VAL A 58 -5.47 -0.01 -3.25
C VAL A 58 -5.46 0.53 -4.69
N HIS A 59 -5.45 1.85 -4.86
CA HIS A 59 -5.42 2.53 -6.17
C HIS A 59 -4.18 2.17 -7.03
N SER A 60 -3.03 1.92 -6.41
CA SER A 60 -1.76 1.68 -7.12
C SER A 60 -1.38 0.21 -7.23
N HIS A 61 -1.77 -0.60 -6.24
CA HIS A 61 -1.38 -2.00 -6.12
C HIS A 61 -2.46 -2.99 -6.59
N SER A 62 -3.72 -2.55 -6.78
CA SER A 62 -4.82 -3.42 -7.22
C SER A 62 -4.50 -4.12 -8.54
N SER A 63 -4.48 -5.46 -8.51
CA SER A 63 -4.25 -6.31 -9.70
C SER A 63 -5.24 -6.00 -10.82
N LYS A 64 -6.50 -5.74 -10.46
CA LYS A 64 -7.59 -5.35 -11.37
C LYS A 64 -7.33 -4.00 -12.03
N LEU A 65 -7.10 -2.94 -11.25
CA LEU A 65 -6.85 -1.59 -11.79
C LEU A 65 -5.60 -1.54 -12.66
N ARG A 66 -4.54 -2.27 -12.26
CA ARG A 66 -3.32 -2.37 -13.05
C ARG A 66 -3.57 -3.05 -14.41
N LYS A 67 -4.32 -4.15 -14.43
CA LYS A 67 -4.72 -4.82 -15.68
C LYS A 67 -5.54 -3.91 -16.58
N ASP A 68 -6.46 -3.14 -16.00
CA ASP A 68 -7.26 -2.19 -16.78
C ASP A 68 -6.36 -1.08 -17.37
N ARG A 69 -5.35 -0.61 -16.64
CA ARG A 69 -4.35 0.37 -17.14
C ARG A 69 -3.39 -0.22 -18.19
N GLU A 70 -3.02 -1.50 -18.10
CA GLU A 70 -2.23 -2.20 -19.13
C GLU A 70 -2.92 -2.12 -20.50
N SER A 71 -4.25 -2.16 -20.55
CA SER A 71 -5.02 -2.02 -21.80
C SER A 71 -4.91 -0.62 -22.45
N ILE A 72 -4.57 0.40 -21.66
CA ILE A 72 -4.45 1.79 -22.10
C ILE A 72 -3.00 2.14 -22.44
N TYR A 73 -2.06 1.71 -21.59
CA TYR A 73 -0.66 2.14 -21.65
C TYR A 73 0.31 1.08 -22.19
N GLY A 74 -0.15 -0.16 -22.42
CA GLY A 74 0.67 -1.31 -22.82
C GLY A 74 1.24 -2.09 -21.63
N ALA A 75 1.34 -3.42 -21.78
CA ALA A 75 1.77 -4.33 -20.70
C ALA A 75 3.26 -4.13 -20.32
N GLU A 76 4.13 -3.96 -21.31
CA GLU A 76 5.60 -3.85 -21.15
C GLU A 76 6.07 -2.67 -20.28
N ARG A 77 5.20 -1.68 -20.05
CA ARG A 77 5.52 -0.47 -19.29
C ARG A 77 5.33 -0.61 -17.79
N PHE A 78 4.87 -1.78 -17.32
CA PHE A 78 4.63 -2.08 -15.91
C PHE A 78 5.52 -3.21 -15.36
N GLU A 79 6.52 -3.67 -16.12
CA GLU A 79 7.21 -4.93 -15.85
C GLU A 79 8.55 -4.82 -15.11
N ASP A 80 9.00 -3.62 -14.69
CA ASP A 80 10.31 -3.42 -14.06
C ASP A 80 10.27 -3.18 -12.53
N GLY A 81 11.29 -3.68 -11.82
CA GLY A 81 11.57 -3.36 -10.41
C GLY A 81 10.40 -3.62 -9.44
N ALA A 82 10.12 -2.64 -8.56
CA ALA A 82 9.06 -2.72 -7.55
C ALA A 82 7.64 -2.90 -8.14
N SER A 83 7.46 -2.58 -9.43
CA SER A 83 6.18 -2.70 -10.14
C SER A 83 5.69 -4.16 -10.25
N GLN A 84 6.62 -5.13 -10.26
CA GLN A 84 6.31 -6.57 -10.27
C GLN A 84 5.84 -7.09 -8.90
N ILE A 85 6.41 -6.55 -7.82
CA ILE A 85 6.15 -7.01 -6.45
C ILE A 85 4.87 -6.37 -5.89
N ASN A 86 4.51 -5.18 -6.37
CA ASN A 86 3.39 -4.38 -5.87
C ASN A 86 2.07 -4.64 -6.62
N LYS A 87 1.84 -5.86 -7.11
CA LYS A 87 0.56 -6.28 -7.72
C LYS A 87 -0.12 -7.24 -6.75
N SER A 88 -1.27 -6.85 -6.22
CA SER A 88 -1.98 -7.64 -5.20
C SER A 88 -3.48 -7.61 -5.43
N ASP A 89 -4.14 -8.72 -5.08
CA ASP A 89 -5.59 -8.75 -4.95
C ASP A 89 -6.00 -7.98 -3.70
N MET A 90 -7.08 -7.20 -3.82
CA MET A 90 -7.50 -6.24 -2.79
C MET A 90 -8.84 -6.65 -2.20
N TYR A 91 -8.92 -6.62 -0.88
CA TYR A 91 -10.10 -7.01 -0.10
C TYR A 91 -10.36 -5.98 0.99
N PHE A 92 -11.57 -5.94 1.49
CA PHE A 92 -11.86 -5.30 2.76
C PHE A 92 -11.17 -6.05 3.92
N GLY A 93 -11.05 -5.40 5.07
CA GLY A 93 -10.36 -5.96 6.24
C GLY A 93 -11.00 -7.22 6.83
N ASP A 94 -12.24 -7.52 6.44
CA ASP A 94 -13.00 -8.73 6.77
C ASP A 94 -12.96 -9.78 5.64
N ASP A 95 -12.04 -9.64 4.68
CA ASP A 95 -11.88 -10.44 3.47
C ASP A 95 -13.02 -10.32 2.45
N ALA A 96 -13.99 -9.42 2.63
CA ALA A 96 -15.00 -9.17 1.62
C ALA A 96 -14.37 -8.58 0.34
N VAL A 97 -14.97 -8.91 -0.82
CA VAL A 97 -14.47 -8.44 -2.12
C VAL A 97 -14.81 -6.96 -2.30
N ILE A 98 -13.82 -6.18 -2.75
CA ILE A 98 -14.06 -4.82 -3.23
C ILE A 98 -14.61 -4.91 -4.66
N SER A 99 -15.81 -4.38 -4.88
CA SER A 99 -16.44 -4.45 -6.20
C SER A 99 -15.65 -3.68 -7.27
N ASP A 100 -15.72 -4.13 -8.52
CA ASP A 100 -15.11 -3.45 -9.67
C ASP A 100 -15.58 -1.99 -9.80
N ALA A 101 -16.85 -1.71 -9.50
CA ALA A 101 -17.40 -0.35 -9.51
C ALA A 101 -16.73 0.55 -8.46
N ALA A 102 -16.54 0.04 -7.24
CA ALA A 102 -15.87 0.78 -6.17
C ALA A 102 -14.38 1.00 -6.47
N LEU A 103 -13.69 0.01 -7.05
CA LEU A 103 -12.32 0.17 -7.51
C LEU A 103 -12.21 1.24 -8.58
N LYS A 104 -13.12 1.24 -9.56
CA LYS A 104 -13.17 2.23 -10.64
C LYS A 104 -13.43 3.64 -10.12
N GLU A 105 -14.39 3.81 -9.22
CA GLU A 105 -14.69 5.12 -8.61
C GLU A 105 -13.46 5.66 -7.84
N MET A 106 -12.80 4.82 -7.05
CA MET A 106 -11.57 5.21 -6.36
C MET A 106 -10.45 5.60 -7.33
N ASP A 107 -10.31 4.89 -8.44
CA ASP A 107 -9.33 5.22 -9.48
C ASP A 107 -9.64 6.59 -10.12
N GLU A 108 -10.91 6.86 -10.43
CA GLU A 108 -11.37 8.13 -11.00
C GLU A 108 -11.12 9.30 -10.06
N VAL A 109 -11.43 9.16 -8.76
CA VAL A 109 -11.13 10.17 -7.73
C VAL A 109 -9.62 10.40 -7.61
N THR A 110 -8.83 9.32 -7.64
CA THR A 110 -7.36 9.41 -7.60
C THR A 110 -6.82 10.19 -8.79
N LEU A 111 -7.28 9.88 -10.00
CA LEU A 111 -6.85 10.55 -11.23
C LEU A 111 -7.30 12.00 -11.29
N MET A 112 -8.52 12.32 -10.82
CA MET A 112 -9.05 13.69 -10.76
C MET A 112 -8.21 14.62 -9.90
N ASN A 113 -7.62 14.09 -8.82
CA ASN A 113 -6.81 14.85 -7.87
C ASN A 113 -5.30 14.82 -8.20
N MET A 114 -4.89 14.11 -9.25
CA MET A 114 -3.49 13.97 -9.63
C MET A 114 -2.91 15.29 -10.16
N LYS A 115 -1.68 15.60 -9.76
CA LYS A 115 -0.88 16.72 -10.31
C LYS A 115 0.41 16.20 -10.91
N TYR A 116 0.69 16.62 -12.14
CA TYR A 116 1.92 16.26 -12.83
C TYR A 116 3.00 17.31 -12.56
N VAL A 117 4.13 16.86 -12.02
CA VAL A 117 5.30 17.69 -11.78
C VAL A 117 6.40 17.29 -12.77
N LYS A 118 6.71 18.19 -13.71
CA LYS A 118 7.78 17.99 -14.68
C LYS A 118 9.09 18.49 -14.09
N MET A 119 9.82 17.59 -13.42
CA MET A 119 11.11 17.91 -12.82
C MET A 119 12.23 18.03 -13.86
N THR A 120 13.13 18.97 -13.63
CA THR A 120 14.38 19.22 -14.34
C THR A 120 15.58 19.04 -13.40
N GLU A 121 16.80 19.06 -13.95
CA GLU A 121 18.01 18.90 -13.14
C GLU A 121 18.12 20.01 -12.08
N GLY A 122 18.31 19.63 -10.82
CA GLY A 122 18.37 20.54 -9.68
C GLY A 122 17.04 20.77 -8.97
N ASP A 123 15.90 20.35 -9.54
CA ASP A 123 14.60 20.47 -8.87
C ASP A 123 14.49 19.52 -7.67
N VAL A 124 13.87 20.02 -6.60
CA VAL A 124 13.56 19.26 -5.40
C VAL A 124 12.07 19.39 -5.12
N VAL A 125 11.41 18.26 -4.87
CA VAL A 125 10.01 18.21 -4.44
C VAL A 125 9.99 17.75 -2.99
N LEU A 126 9.46 18.61 -2.11
CA LEU A 126 9.11 18.25 -0.74
C LEU A 126 7.62 17.99 -0.67
N LEU A 127 7.23 16.87 -0.04
CA LEU A 127 5.84 16.53 0.19
C LEU A 127 5.64 16.03 1.62
N ASP A 128 4.42 16.21 2.10
CA ASP A 128 3.93 15.60 3.33
C ASP A 128 3.41 14.19 3.00
N ASN A 129 4.07 13.17 3.56
CA ASN A 129 3.76 11.78 3.25
C ASN A 129 2.37 11.34 3.74
N TYR A 130 1.81 11.99 4.78
CA TYR A 130 0.45 11.70 5.24
C TYR A 130 -0.60 12.27 4.28
N LYS A 131 -0.30 13.37 3.59
CA LYS A 131 -1.27 14.09 2.74
C LYS A 131 -1.11 13.82 1.25
N CYS A 132 0.02 13.26 0.82
CA CYS A 132 0.35 13.17 -0.60
C CYS A 132 0.74 11.75 -1.01
N MET A 133 -0.15 11.11 -1.78
CA MET A 133 0.21 9.94 -2.57
C MET A 133 1.08 10.38 -3.75
N HIS A 134 2.16 9.66 -4.00
CA HIS A 134 3.09 9.99 -5.07
C HIS A 134 3.48 8.75 -5.87
N GLY A 135 3.88 8.98 -7.11
CA GLY A 135 4.21 7.92 -8.04
C GLY A 135 5.01 8.45 -9.21
N ARG A 136 5.16 7.61 -10.22
CA ARG A 136 5.97 7.88 -11.39
C ARG A 136 5.16 7.57 -12.64
N ASN A 137 5.12 8.50 -13.58
CA ASN A 137 4.62 8.24 -14.93
C ASN A 137 5.57 7.33 -15.70
N VAL A 138 5.06 6.69 -16.75
CA VAL A 138 5.91 6.02 -17.73
C VAL A 138 6.85 7.04 -18.38
N PHE A 139 8.12 6.67 -18.58
CA PHE A 139 9.14 7.49 -19.25
C PHE A 139 10.10 6.57 -20.02
N ASP A 140 10.81 7.16 -20.98
CA ASP A 140 11.82 6.46 -21.77
C ASP A 140 13.24 6.80 -21.29
N GLY A 141 14.17 5.85 -21.45
CA GLY A 141 15.58 6.03 -21.12
C GLY A 141 15.89 5.92 -19.62
N THR A 142 17.07 6.43 -19.23
CA THR A 142 17.55 6.35 -17.84
C THR A 142 17.23 7.63 -17.08
N ARG A 143 16.52 7.49 -15.96
CA ARG A 143 16.24 8.59 -15.02
C ARG A 143 16.88 8.30 -13.67
N LYS A 144 17.71 9.23 -13.18
CA LYS A 144 18.35 9.14 -11.85
C LYS A 144 17.67 10.13 -10.92
N HIS A 145 17.17 9.65 -9.80
CA HIS A 145 16.52 10.45 -8.76
C HIS A 145 17.06 10.05 -7.40
N GLY A 146 17.39 11.03 -6.57
CA GLY A 146 17.62 10.84 -5.14
C GLY A 146 16.30 10.93 -4.38
N VAL A 147 16.18 10.17 -3.30
CA VAL A 147 15.07 10.25 -2.35
C VAL A 147 15.68 10.34 -0.95
N ALA A 148 15.11 11.21 -0.12
CA ALA A 148 15.46 11.33 1.29
C ALA A 148 14.18 11.21 2.11
N TRP A 149 14.28 10.48 3.22
CA TRP A 149 13.23 10.35 4.22
C TRP A 149 13.62 11.20 5.43
N PHE A 150 12.65 11.89 6.01
CA PHE A 150 12.88 12.76 7.15
C PHE A 150 12.22 12.17 8.40
N GLU A 151 13.01 12.10 9.46
CA GLU A 151 12.61 11.84 10.85
C GLU A 151 13.30 12.87 11.75
N GLY A 152 12.93 12.94 13.02
CA GLY A 152 13.46 13.87 14.01
C GLY A 152 12.95 15.31 13.91
N TRP A 153 11.72 15.52 13.40
CA TRP A 153 11.14 16.86 13.34
C TRP A 153 10.44 17.24 14.66
N GLU A 154 10.35 18.54 14.94
CA GLU A 154 9.80 19.07 16.20
C GLU A 154 8.30 18.69 16.36
N GLY A 155 7.99 17.82 17.33
CA GLY A 155 6.64 17.26 17.55
C GLY A 155 6.51 15.75 17.25
N GLU A 156 7.53 15.12 16.67
CA GLU A 156 7.48 13.70 16.28
C GLU A 156 7.28 12.74 17.47
N GLU A 157 7.96 12.96 18.58
CA GLU A 157 7.88 12.07 19.76
C GLU A 157 6.52 12.16 20.47
N GLU A 158 5.89 13.34 20.46
CA GLU A 158 4.54 13.54 21.00
C GLU A 158 3.51 12.73 20.20
N ILE A 159 3.64 12.74 18.88
CA ILE A 159 2.80 11.98 17.95
C ILE A 159 3.02 10.47 18.09
N LYS A 160 4.29 10.03 18.15
CA LYS A 160 4.60 8.62 18.39
C LYS A 160 3.99 8.15 19.72
N SER A 161 4.01 8.98 20.76
CA SER A 161 3.39 8.66 22.05
C SER A 161 1.87 8.54 21.96
N TYR A 162 1.21 9.42 21.19
CA TYR A 162 -0.23 9.36 20.96
C TYR A 162 -0.65 8.05 20.28
N PHE A 163 0.01 7.67 19.18
CA PHE A 163 -0.31 6.41 18.48
C PHE A 163 -0.04 5.17 19.33
N LYS A 164 1.05 5.17 20.10
CA LYS A 164 1.36 4.07 21.01
C LYS A 164 0.30 3.89 22.11
N SER A 165 -0.26 4.99 22.61
CA SER A 165 -1.36 4.96 23.58
C SER A 165 -2.69 4.48 22.99
N THR A 166 -2.97 4.83 21.72
CA THR A 166 -4.19 4.41 21.02
C THR A 166 -4.12 2.95 20.58
N GLU A 167 -2.95 2.43 20.22
CA GLU A 167 -2.73 1.00 19.98
C GLU A 167 -2.96 0.18 21.25
N ASN A 168 -2.41 0.60 22.39
CA ASN A 168 -2.62 -0.07 23.68
C ASN A 168 -4.10 -0.08 24.10
N SER A 169 -4.80 1.06 23.95
CA SER A 169 -6.24 1.15 24.23
C SER A 169 -7.07 0.27 23.28
N SER A 170 -6.68 0.17 22.01
CA SER A 170 -7.35 -0.70 21.03
C SER A 170 -7.08 -2.19 21.27
N SER A 171 -5.96 -2.55 21.90
CA SER A 171 -5.69 -3.92 22.37
C SER A 171 -6.45 -4.28 23.64
N GLU A 172 -6.64 -3.34 24.57
CA GLU A 172 -7.44 -3.55 25.79
C GLU A 172 -8.93 -3.76 25.47
N ILE A 173 -9.48 -3.01 24.49
CA ILE A 173 -10.87 -3.18 24.05
C ILE A 173 -11.10 -4.55 23.37
N LYS A 174 -10.05 -5.17 22.80
CA LYS A 174 -10.15 -6.52 22.21
C LYS A 174 -10.15 -7.64 23.25
N GLU A 175 -9.70 -7.40 24.49
CA GLU A 175 -9.76 -8.40 25.58
C GLU A 175 -11.09 -8.37 26.36
N GLU A 176 -11.90 -7.33 26.21
CA GLU A 176 -13.18 -7.18 26.94
C GLU A 176 -14.44 -7.63 26.16
N ILE A 177 -14.30 -8.13 24.92
CA ILE A 177 -15.43 -8.72 24.19
C ILE A 177 -15.39 -10.25 24.37
N PRO A 178 -16.39 -10.88 25.02
CA PRO A 178 -16.44 -12.33 25.23
C PRO A 178 -16.58 -13.14 23.93
#